data_AF-A0A258JPN9-F1
#
_entry.id   AF-A0A258JPN9-F1
#
_cell.length_a   1.000
_cell.length_b   1.000
_cell.length_c   1.000
_cell.angle_alpha   90.00
_cell.angle_beta   90.00
_cell.angle_gamma   90.00
#
_symmetry.space_group_name_H-M   'P 1'
#
loop_
_entity.id
_entity.type
_entity.pdbx_description
1 polymer ?
#
loop_
_entity_poly.entity_id
_entity_poly.type
_entity_poly.pdbx_seq_one_letter_code
_entity_poly.pdbx_strand_id
1 'polypeptide(L)'
;TPGNDVECTTAMVGSGANMVLFTTGLGTPTGNPIAPVVKVSSNTQLAQKMSDIIDFNTGGIITGDKSIEETADEMLEYIIKVASGEVKTKAAILNQNDFIPWKRGVSL
;
A
#
# COMPACT_ATOMS: atom_id res chain seq x y z
N THR A 1 10.60 -8.83 9.87
CA THR A 1 9.18 -8.92 10.24
C THR A 1 8.63 -10.26 9.80
N PRO A 2 7.52 -10.77 10.35
CA PRO A 2 6.82 -11.95 9.82
C PRO A 2 6.32 -11.70 8.39
N GLY A 3 6.04 -12.78 7.65
CA GLY A 3 5.59 -12.71 6.25
C GLY A 3 4.09 -12.45 6.05
N ASN A 4 3.27 -12.54 7.12
CA ASN A 4 1.85 -12.22 7.04
C ASN A 4 1.65 -10.70 6.86
N ASP A 5 0.79 -10.31 5.93
CA ASP A 5 0.56 -8.92 5.51
C ASP A 5 0.32 -7.97 6.69
N VAL A 6 -0.62 -8.32 7.58
CA VAL A 6 -1.03 -7.44 8.68
C VAL A 6 0.02 -7.44 9.79
N GLU A 7 0.61 -8.58 10.11
CA GLU A 7 1.67 -8.65 11.12
C GLU A 7 2.92 -7.88 10.68
N CYS A 8 3.29 -7.99 9.40
CA CYS A 8 4.40 -7.27 8.81
C CYS A 8 4.15 -5.76 8.86
N THR A 9 2.97 -5.33 8.40
CA THR A 9 2.55 -3.92 8.41
C THR A 9 2.54 -3.37 9.84
N THR A 10 1.95 -4.11 10.78
CA THR A 10 1.93 -3.76 12.22
C THR A 10 3.35 -3.60 12.77
N ALA A 11 4.25 -4.54 12.46
CA ALA A 11 5.62 -4.50 12.94
C ALA A 11 6.43 -3.35 12.32
N MET A 12 6.26 -3.06 11.03
CA MET A 12 6.92 -1.92 10.36
C MET A 12 6.49 -0.59 10.98
N VAL A 13 5.18 -0.39 11.13
CA VAL A 13 4.66 0.85 11.72
C VAL A 13 5.03 0.96 13.20
N GLY A 14 4.96 -0.14 13.95
CA GLY A 14 5.43 -0.20 15.33
C GLY A 14 6.93 0.06 15.50
N SER A 15 7.72 -0.11 14.43
CA SER A 15 9.16 0.21 14.40
C SER A 15 9.44 1.66 13.97
N GLY A 16 8.41 2.47 13.70
CA GLY A 16 8.53 3.88 13.35
C GLY A 16 8.35 4.21 11.86
N ALA A 17 7.86 3.27 11.03
CA ALA A 17 7.49 3.60 9.66
C ALA A 17 6.27 4.55 9.64
N ASN A 18 6.43 5.72 9.03
CA ASN A 18 5.38 6.76 8.95
C ASN A 18 4.43 6.56 7.75
N MET A 19 4.75 5.64 6.84
CA MET A 19 3.95 5.26 5.68
C MET A 19 4.34 3.86 5.25
N VAL A 20 3.40 3.08 4.71
CA VAL A 20 3.66 1.76 4.13
C VAL A 20 3.23 1.75 2.66
N LEU A 21 4.17 1.45 1.77
CA LEU A 21 3.86 1.14 0.38
C LEU A 21 3.58 -0.36 0.28
N PHE A 22 2.32 -0.71 0.06
CA PHE A 22 1.86 -2.10 0.04
C PHE A 22 1.60 -2.53 -1.40
N THR A 23 2.55 -3.24 -2.00
CA THR A 23 2.39 -3.79 -3.35
C THR A 23 1.46 -4.99 -3.34
N THR A 24 0.48 -5.04 -4.25
CA THR A 24 -0.44 -6.18 -4.37
C THR A 24 -0.76 -6.53 -5.82
N GLY A 25 -0.80 -7.83 -6.10
CA GLY A 25 -1.29 -8.38 -7.37
C GLY A 25 -2.71 -8.94 -7.30
N LEU A 26 -3.28 -9.06 -6.10
CA LEU A 26 -4.61 -9.67 -5.86
C LEU A 26 -5.59 -8.74 -5.15
N GLY A 27 -5.16 -7.57 -4.66
CA GLY A 27 -6.03 -6.56 -4.07
C GLY A 27 -6.33 -6.79 -2.59
N THR A 28 -5.33 -7.17 -1.79
CA THR A 28 -5.50 -7.29 -0.34
C THR A 28 -5.93 -5.93 0.25
N PRO A 29 -7.07 -5.84 0.97
CA PRO A 29 -7.59 -4.58 1.51
C PRO A 29 -6.89 -4.14 2.81
N THR A 30 -5.62 -4.51 3.03
CA THR A 30 -4.88 -4.24 4.27
C THR A 30 -4.70 -2.74 4.50
N GLY A 31 -5.00 -2.28 5.71
CA GLY A 31 -4.66 -0.94 6.18
C GLY A 31 -3.89 -0.97 7.49
N ASN A 32 -3.87 0.16 8.20
CA ASN A 32 -3.24 0.29 9.51
C ASN A 32 -3.83 1.50 10.25
N PRO A 33 -4.10 1.40 11.57
CA PRO A 33 -4.70 2.49 12.33
C PRO A 33 -3.74 3.65 12.64
N ILE A 34 -2.43 3.48 12.47
CA ILE A 34 -1.41 4.45 12.91
C ILE A 34 -0.79 5.20 11.72
N ALA A 35 -0.43 4.49 10.65
CA ALA A 35 0.23 5.08 9.48
C ALA A 35 -0.56 4.82 8.18
N PRO A 36 -0.55 5.75 7.21
CA PRO A 36 -1.16 5.54 5.92
C PRO A 36 -0.54 4.36 5.18
N VAL A 37 -1.41 3.48 4.66
CA VAL A 37 -1.03 2.39 3.77
C VAL A 37 -1.44 2.77 2.34
N VAL A 38 -0.45 2.92 1.47
CA VAL A 38 -0.63 3.19 0.03
C VAL A 38 -0.68 1.85 -0.70
N LYS A 39 -1.83 1.51 -1.28
CA LYS A 39 -1.97 0.30 -2.09
C LYS A 39 -1.43 0.51 -3.49
N VAL A 40 -0.37 -0.22 -3.83
CA VAL A 40 0.28 -0.17 -5.14
C VAL A 40 -0.08 -1.43 -5.92
N SER A 41 -0.82 -1.29 -7.01
CA SER A 41 -1.16 -2.43 -7.87
C SER A 41 -0.06 -2.74 -8.86
N SER A 42 0.32 -4.02 -8.97
CA SER A 42 1.32 -4.48 -9.95
C SER A 42 0.77 -4.66 -11.38
N ASN A 43 -0.55 -4.50 -11.59
CA ASN A 43 -1.16 -4.68 -12.90
C ASN A 43 -2.41 -3.80 -13.10
N THR A 44 -2.56 -3.27 -14.33
CA THR A 44 -3.61 -2.31 -14.66
C THR A 44 -5.02 -2.91 -14.53
N GLN A 45 -5.18 -4.22 -14.79
CA GLN A 45 -6.47 -4.89 -14.66
C GLN A 45 -7.00 -4.85 -13.22
N LEU A 46 -6.15 -5.16 -12.24
CA LEU A 46 -6.49 -5.06 -10.82
C LEU A 46 -6.79 -3.62 -10.43
N ALA A 47 -5.94 -2.67 -10.84
CA ALA A 47 -6.13 -1.25 -10.52
C ALA A 47 -7.49 -0.71 -10.99
N GLN A 48 -7.96 -1.15 -12.17
CA GLN A 48 -9.27 -0.79 -12.70
C GLN A 48 -10.42 -1.49 -11.96
N LYS A 49 -10.30 -2.81 -11.78
CA LYS A 49 -11.34 -3.63 -11.15
C LYS A 49 -11.58 -3.28 -9.68
N MET A 50 -10.51 -2.94 -8.97
CA MET A 50 -10.49 -2.63 -7.53
C MET A 50 -10.05 -1.18 -7.30
N SER A 51 -10.55 -0.28 -8.16
CA SER A 51 -10.24 1.15 -8.14
C SER A 51 -10.79 1.85 -6.89
N ASP A 52 -11.58 1.20 -6.06
CA ASP A 52 -12.04 1.66 -4.76
C ASP A 52 -10.97 1.48 -3.65
N ILE A 53 -10.04 0.53 -3.82
CA ILE A 53 -8.99 0.25 -2.81
C ILE A 53 -7.55 0.49 -3.29
N ILE A 54 -7.28 0.52 -4.60
CA ILE A 54 -5.93 0.72 -5.16
C ILE A 54 -5.60 2.21 -5.28
N ASP A 55 -4.53 2.65 -4.63
CA ASP A 55 -4.09 4.05 -4.64
C ASP A 55 -3.25 4.39 -5.88
N PHE A 56 -2.35 3.49 -6.29
CA PHE A 56 -1.39 3.72 -7.37
C PHE A 56 -1.28 2.50 -8.29
N ASN A 57 -1.19 2.71 -9.61
CA ASN A 57 -1.06 1.65 -10.62
C ASN A 57 0.33 1.65 -11.25
N THR A 58 1.10 0.57 -11.11
CA THR A 58 2.39 0.38 -11.80
C THR A 58 2.28 -0.53 -13.02
N GLY A 59 1.08 -1.03 -13.35
CA GLY A 59 0.85 -1.93 -14.48
C GLY A 59 1.20 -1.32 -15.85
N GLY A 60 1.24 0.01 -15.95
CA GLY A 60 1.67 0.74 -17.16
C GLY A 60 3.08 0.38 -17.63
N ILE A 61 3.95 -0.06 -16.69
CA ILE A 61 5.31 -0.53 -17.00
C ILE A 61 5.26 -1.80 -17.87
N ILE A 62 4.35 -2.73 -17.55
CA ILE A 62 4.25 -4.02 -18.27
C ILE A 62 3.55 -3.85 -19.62
N THR A 63 2.60 -2.93 -19.72
CA THR A 63 1.90 -2.63 -20.99
C THR A 63 2.74 -1.78 -21.94
N GLY A 64 3.84 -1.18 -21.46
CA GLY A 64 4.70 -0.28 -22.24
C GLY A 64 4.15 1.14 -22.37
N ASP A 65 3.12 1.49 -21.60
CA ASP A 65 2.53 2.83 -21.58
C ASP A 65 3.41 3.85 -20.84
N LYS A 66 4.25 3.38 -19.90
CA LYS A 66 5.19 4.19 -19.11
C LYS A 66 6.50 3.46 -18.87
N SER A 67 7.59 4.20 -18.76
CA SER A 67 8.86 3.67 -18.28
C SER A 67 8.88 3.47 -16.76
N ILE A 68 9.90 2.77 -16.26
CA ILE A 68 10.12 2.60 -14.81
C ILE A 68 10.41 3.97 -14.17
N GLU A 69 11.22 4.79 -14.84
CA GLU A 69 11.63 6.12 -14.40
C GLU A 69 10.41 7.06 -14.29
N GLU A 70 9.58 7.12 -15.33
CA GLU A 70 8.35 7.92 -15.31
C GLU A 70 7.42 7.50 -14.18
N THR A 71 7.26 6.19 -13.98
CA THR A 71 6.41 5.65 -12.91
C THR A 71 7.00 5.94 -11.52
N ALA A 72 8.32 5.94 -11.38
CA ALA A 72 9.02 6.24 -10.13
C ALA A 72 8.86 7.72 -9.74
N ASP A 73 9.00 8.64 -10.70
CA ASP A 73 8.78 10.07 -10.48
C ASP A 73 7.33 10.34 -10.03
N GLU A 74 6.35 9.74 -10.70
CA GLU A 74 4.94 9.84 -10.31
C GLU A 74 4.65 9.26 -8.92
N MET A 75 5.30 8.14 -8.58
CA MET A 75 5.15 7.52 -7.26
C MET A 75 5.75 8.40 -6.17
N LEU A 76 6.90 9.01 -6.41
CA LEU A 76 7.53 9.93 -5.47
C LEU A 76 6.62 11.14 -5.20
N GLU A 77 6.07 11.75 -6.25
CA GLU A 77 5.11 12.85 -6.12
C GLU A 77 3.86 12.44 -5.35
N TYR A 78 3.34 11.23 -5.59
CA TYR A 78 2.21 10.70 -4.84
C TYR A 78 2.54 10.51 -3.36
N ILE A 79 3.72 9.95 -3.04
CA ILE A 79 4.21 9.79 -1.66
C ILE A 79 4.30 11.13 -0.95
N ILE A 80 4.85 12.16 -1.62
CA ILE A 80 4.96 13.51 -1.06
C ILE A 80 3.58 14.06 -0.71
N LYS A 81 2.59 13.90 -1.60
CA LYS A 81 1.21 14.35 -1.35
C LYS A 81 0.55 13.63 -0.17
N VAL A 82 0.77 12.33 -0.03
CA VAL A 82 0.27 11.56 1.13
C VAL A 82 0.98 12.00 2.42
N ALA A 83 2.31 12.13 2.39
CA ALA A 83 3.10 12.57 3.54
C ALA A 83 2.75 13.99 4.00
N SER A 84 2.40 14.86 3.05
CA SER A 84 1.96 16.25 3.31
C SER A 84 0.50 16.34 3.78
N GLY A 85 -0.25 15.24 3.78
CA GLY A 85 -1.66 15.19 4.14
C GLY A 85 -2.63 15.76 3.09
N GLU A 86 -2.14 16.10 1.90
CA GLU A 86 -2.96 16.58 0.78
C GLU A 86 -3.82 15.46 0.19
N VAL A 87 -3.31 14.23 0.21
CA VAL A 87 -4.00 13.03 -0.25
C VAL A 87 -4.16 12.05 0.91
N LYS A 88 -5.39 11.59 1.14
CA LYS A 88 -5.65 10.46 2.03
C LYS A 88 -5.66 9.17 1.21
N THR A 89 -4.98 8.13 1.69
CA THR A 89 -5.02 6.82 1.05
C THR A 89 -6.42 6.22 1.16
N LYS A 90 -6.77 5.35 0.22
CA LYS A 90 -8.06 4.63 0.23
C LYS A 90 -8.23 3.80 1.50
N ALA A 91 -7.12 3.25 2.03
CA ALA A 91 -7.09 2.60 3.34
C ALA A 91 -7.69 3.47 4.45
N ALA A 92 -7.20 4.72 4.54
CA ALA A 92 -7.59 5.67 5.57
C ALA A 92 -9.04 6.14 5.36
N ILE A 93 -9.45 6.38 4.11
CA ILE A 93 -10.82 6.79 3.77
C ILE A 93 -11.83 5.69 4.15
N LEU A 94 -11.49 4.42 3.89
CA LEU A 94 -12.34 3.26 4.15
C LEU A 94 -12.23 2.74 5.60
N ASN A 95 -11.44 3.39 6.46
CA ASN A 95 -11.19 2.96 7.85
C ASN A 95 -10.67 1.51 7.97
N GLN A 96 -9.80 1.10 7.05
CA GLN A 96 -9.12 -0.19 7.12
C GLN A 96 -8.01 -0.10 8.18
N ASN A 97 -8.32 -0.60 9.37
CA ASN A 97 -7.53 -0.40 10.60
C ASN A 97 -6.97 -1.72 11.12
N ASP A 98 -6.31 -2.49 10.26
CA ASP A 98 -5.78 -3.80 10.63
C ASP A 98 -4.58 -3.67 11.57
N PHE A 99 -4.57 -4.47 12.64
CA PHE A 99 -3.52 -4.48 13.63
C PHE A 99 -3.39 -5.86 14.27
N ILE A 100 -2.28 -6.55 14.00
CA ILE A 100 -1.96 -7.86 14.56
C ILE A 100 -0.51 -7.83 15.05
N PRO A 101 -0.27 -7.79 16.37
CA PRO A 101 1.07 -7.93 16.92
C PRO A 101 1.66 -9.29 16.56
N TRP A 102 2.92 -9.29 16.14
CA TRP A 102 3.65 -10.53 15.91
C TRP A 102 3.76 -11.34 17.22
N LYS A 103 3.42 -12.63 17.14
CA LYS A 103 3.60 -13.59 18.23
C LYS A 103 4.68 -14.59 17.85
N ARG A 104 5.52 -14.97 18.81
CA ARG A 104 6.53 -16.02 18.65
C ARG A 104 5.83 -17.39 18.71
N GLY A 105 5.08 -17.74 17.65
CA GLY A 105 4.22 -18.93 17.53
C GLY A 105 3.53 -18.99 16.17
N VAL A 106 2.58 -19.92 15.99
CA VAL A 106 1.75 -19.98 14.77
C VAL A 106 0.64 -18.94 14.88
N SER A 107 0.54 -18.07 13.88
CA SER A 107 -0.63 -17.24 13.64
C SER A 107 -1.50 -17.92 12.59
N LEU A 108 -2.72 -18.29 12.96
CA LEU A 108 -3.75 -18.88 12.08
C LEU A 108 -4.61 -17.78 11.46
#